data_AF-A0A248ZYT5-F1
#
_entry.id   AF-A0A248ZYT5-F1
#
_cell.length_a   1.000
_cell.length_b   1.000
_cell.length_c   1.000
_cell.angle_alpha   90.00
_cell.angle_beta   90.00
_cell.angle_gamma   90.00
#
_symmetry.space_group_name_H-M   'P 1'
#
loop_
_entity.id
_entity.type
_entity.pdbx_description
1 polymer ?
#
loop_
_entity_poly.entity_id
_entity_poly.type
_entity_poly.pdbx_seq_one_letter_code
_entity_poly.pdbx_strand_id
1 'polypeptide(L)'
;MTTANQQFELILKTESRVVSTNLQTFEEQANQYLATLTTTFETDDDFAKAKEEVKELESIEKKIRDAIKQTQTGEIAELVLTAEQIAERFRQERLTRDKLVKSKETEIKKQIADKAIEEITDTRNKLVKVSDISLALEITMPKHGIANRIAEAQKNKRTIDSLTKAVNAEKALIISEMSVEIGRLTERLEQLAAKSAYLFPDAVKLIATQDDLAPIIQQRLAEEAEREAAIKAKAEADKVQAEAKAITDKMERKQAVENPQNVAKMNIEEPAQTDGPLGDFIITIRLNQTIQTNAVSIARELKAKFGDSVSLNKAK
;
A
#
# COMPACT_ATOMS: atom_id res chain seq x y z
N MET A 1 -84.50 76.33 17.87
CA MET A 1 -83.40 76.07 18.81
C MET A 1 -82.58 74.93 18.24
N THR A 2 -81.40 75.22 17.72
CA THR A 2 -80.48 74.19 17.22
C THR A 2 -79.17 74.38 17.95
N THR A 3 -78.97 73.57 18.96
CA THR A 3 -77.82 73.58 19.87
C THR A 3 -76.57 73.21 19.07
N ALA A 4 -75.67 74.17 18.88
CA ALA A 4 -74.35 73.92 18.33
C ALA A 4 -73.55 73.09 19.35
N ASN A 5 -73.46 71.79 19.10
CA ASN A 5 -72.66 70.88 19.90
C ASN A 5 -71.20 71.10 19.50
N GLN A 6 -70.52 72.01 20.19
CA GLN A 6 -69.12 72.30 19.95
C GLN A 6 -68.30 71.14 20.51
N GLN A 7 -67.82 70.29 19.60
CA GLN A 7 -67.05 69.09 19.88
C GLN A 7 -65.66 69.51 20.41
N PHE A 8 -65.36 69.22 21.68
CA PHE A 8 -64.05 69.46 22.27
C PHE A 8 -63.03 68.48 21.67
N GLU A 9 -62.20 68.94 20.74
CA GLU A 9 -61.13 68.14 20.14
C GLU A 9 -59.79 68.44 20.84
N LEU A 10 -59.23 67.44 21.52
CA LEU A 10 -57.90 67.50 22.14
C LEU A 10 -56.86 67.06 21.12
N ILE A 11 -56.09 68.00 20.58
CA ILE A 11 -54.97 67.72 19.68
C ILE A 11 -53.67 67.75 20.50
N LEU A 12 -53.07 66.58 20.71
CA LEU A 12 -51.73 66.43 21.30
C LEU A 12 -50.70 66.22 20.19
N LYS A 13 -49.74 67.13 20.08
CA LYS A 13 -48.53 66.98 19.25
C LYS A 13 -47.33 66.82 20.17
N THR A 14 -46.58 65.74 19.99
CA THR A 14 -45.35 65.45 20.73
C THR A 14 -44.17 65.37 19.75
N GLU A 15 -43.10 66.10 20.03
CA GLU A 15 -41.86 66.10 19.25
C GLU A 15 -40.74 65.48 20.10
N SER A 16 -39.98 64.55 19.51
CA SER A 16 -38.92 63.81 20.21
C SER A 16 -37.59 64.12 19.52
N ARG A 17 -36.73 64.93 20.15
CA ARG A 17 -35.49 65.41 19.54
C ARG A 17 -34.25 64.80 20.19
N VAL A 18 -33.23 64.50 19.36
CA VAL A 18 -31.90 64.05 19.81
C VAL A 18 -31.17 65.21 20.49
N VAL A 19 -30.79 65.02 21.75
CA VAL A 19 -30.09 66.03 22.58
C VAL A 19 -28.60 66.09 22.26
N SER A 20 -27.95 64.94 22.03
CA SER A 20 -26.56 64.83 21.58
C SER A 20 -26.28 63.42 21.02
N THR A 21 -25.30 63.30 20.12
CA THR A 21 -24.81 62.03 19.58
C THR A 21 -23.30 62.06 19.39
N ASN A 22 -22.61 60.97 19.74
CA ASN A 22 -21.17 60.78 19.52
C ASN A 22 -20.88 59.78 18.39
N LEU A 23 -21.86 59.51 17.51
CA LEU A 23 -21.83 58.40 16.56
C LEU A 23 -20.63 58.43 15.60
N GLN A 24 -20.27 59.60 15.08
CA GLN A 24 -19.10 59.75 14.20
C GLN A 24 -17.80 59.43 14.92
N THR A 25 -17.60 59.99 16.12
CA THR A 25 -16.40 59.74 16.92
C THR A 25 -16.32 58.27 17.36
N PHE A 26 -17.47 57.66 17.69
CA PHE A 26 -17.54 56.23 18.00
C PHE A 26 -17.20 55.37 16.78
N GLU A 27 -17.68 55.75 15.58
CA GLU A 27 -17.36 55.03 14.35
C GLU A 27 -15.86 55.10 14.01
N GLU A 28 -15.23 56.26 14.16
CA GLU A 28 -13.80 56.43 13.95
C GLU A 28 -12.98 55.58 14.94
N GLN A 29 -13.33 55.63 16.23
CA GLN A 29 -12.69 54.82 17.27
C GLN A 29 -12.90 53.32 17.02
N ALA A 30 -14.10 52.92 16.59
CA ALA A 30 -14.40 51.56 16.20
C ALA A 30 -13.51 51.11 15.04
N ASN A 31 -13.40 51.90 13.98
CA ASN A 31 -12.55 51.59 12.83
C ASN A 31 -11.07 51.48 13.20
N GLN A 32 -10.58 52.38 14.07
CA GLN A 32 -9.21 52.29 14.59
C GLN A 32 -8.99 51.01 15.39
N TYR A 33 -9.92 50.65 16.28
CA TYR A 33 -9.83 49.42 17.05
C TYR A 33 -9.84 48.17 16.15
N LEU A 34 -10.72 48.12 15.14
CA LEU A 34 -10.75 47.02 14.17
C LEU A 34 -9.42 46.89 13.40
N ALA A 35 -8.71 47.99 13.16
CA ALA A 35 -7.40 47.98 12.52
C ALA A 35 -6.26 47.47 13.43
N THR A 36 -6.46 47.46 14.75
CA THR A 36 -5.46 46.96 15.73
C THR A 36 -5.55 45.46 16.01
N LEU A 37 -6.53 44.77 15.43
CA LEU A 37 -6.77 43.36 15.69
C LEU A 37 -5.62 42.45 15.25
N THR A 38 -5.37 41.39 16.01
CA THR A 38 -4.23 40.48 15.86
C THR A 38 -4.23 39.76 14.51
N THR A 39 -3.21 39.98 13.69
CA THR A 39 -3.05 39.32 12.38
C THR A 39 -2.07 38.15 12.40
N THR A 40 -1.25 38.06 13.45
CA THR A 40 -0.28 36.99 13.68
C THR A 40 -0.91 35.85 14.46
N PHE A 41 -0.63 34.61 14.06
CA PHE A 41 -1.18 33.41 14.70
C PHE A 41 -0.08 32.36 14.78
N GLU A 42 0.92 32.57 15.64
CA GLU A 42 2.06 31.67 15.75
C GLU A 42 2.21 31.10 17.16
N THR A 43 1.89 31.92 18.16
CA THR A 43 2.11 31.61 19.58
C THR A 43 0.80 31.39 20.33
N ASP A 44 0.88 30.69 21.46
CA ASP A 44 -0.27 30.55 22.37
C ASP A 44 -0.82 31.92 22.82
N ASP A 45 0.05 32.92 22.97
CA ASP A 45 -0.33 34.29 23.31
C ASP A 45 -1.12 34.98 22.19
N ASP A 46 -0.76 34.75 20.93
CA ASP A 46 -1.52 35.27 19.78
C ASP A 46 -2.95 34.71 19.76
N PHE A 47 -3.10 33.40 19.99
CA PHE A 47 -4.42 32.76 20.06
C PHE A 47 -5.21 33.22 21.28
N ALA A 48 -4.55 33.46 22.41
CA ALA A 48 -5.21 34.01 23.60
C ALA A 48 -5.74 35.43 23.30
N LYS A 49 -4.91 36.31 22.74
CA LYS A 49 -5.30 37.67 22.35
C LYS A 49 -6.44 37.67 21.34
N ALA A 50 -6.34 36.89 20.26
CA ALA A 50 -7.39 36.82 19.25
C ALA A 50 -8.73 36.29 19.81
N LYS A 51 -8.72 35.41 20.82
CA LYS A 51 -9.93 34.97 21.53
C LYS A 51 -10.50 36.05 22.45
N GLU A 52 -9.65 36.87 23.06
CA GLU A 52 -10.08 38.04 23.83
C GLU A 52 -10.71 39.09 22.91
N GLU A 53 -10.10 39.39 21.77
CA GLU A 53 -10.65 40.27 20.74
C GLU A 53 -12.06 39.83 20.30
N VAL A 54 -12.29 38.53 20.07
CA VAL A 54 -13.64 38.00 19.74
C VAL A 54 -14.66 38.32 20.84
N LYS A 55 -14.28 38.23 22.12
CA LYS A 55 -15.15 38.57 23.25
C LYS A 55 -15.38 40.08 23.37
N GLU A 56 -14.35 40.87 23.10
CA GLU A 56 -14.46 42.34 23.09
C GLU A 56 -15.40 42.80 21.97
N LEU A 57 -15.25 42.25 20.75
CA LEU A 57 -16.15 42.50 19.62
C LEU A 57 -17.60 42.13 19.96
N GLU A 58 -17.83 41.00 20.64
CA GLU A 58 -19.17 40.61 21.11
C GLU A 58 -19.73 41.58 22.16
N SER A 59 -18.90 42.03 23.10
CA SER A 59 -19.29 43.01 24.12
C SER A 59 -19.67 44.35 23.48
N ILE A 60 -18.90 44.82 22.50
CA ILE A 60 -19.18 46.04 21.76
C ILE A 60 -20.46 45.89 20.93
N GLU A 61 -20.61 44.80 20.17
CA GLU A 61 -21.83 44.47 19.41
C GLU A 61 -23.07 44.54 20.33
N LYS A 62 -23.00 43.91 21.51
CA LYS A 62 -24.09 43.89 22.48
C LYS A 62 -24.40 45.29 23.01
N LYS A 63 -23.39 46.08 23.37
CA LYS A 63 -23.58 47.46 23.87
C LYS A 63 -24.26 48.35 22.83
N ILE A 64 -23.88 48.25 21.55
CA ILE A 64 -24.53 49.00 20.47
C ILE A 64 -26.00 48.58 20.34
N ARG A 65 -26.28 47.27 20.33
CA ARG A 65 -27.65 46.76 20.23
C ARG A 65 -28.52 47.14 21.43
N ASP A 66 -27.97 47.14 22.64
CA ASP A 66 -28.69 47.54 23.83
C ASP A 66 -28.95 49.06 23.85
N ALA A 67 -28.03 49.88 23.35
CA ALA A 67 -28.25 51.32 23.14
C ALA A 67 -29.36 51.60 22.10
N ILE A 68 -29.38 50.84 21.00
CA ILE A 68 -30.45 50.93 19.99
C ILE A 68 -31.82 50.63 20.63
N LYS A 69 -31.95 49.55 21.42
CA LYS A 69 -33.21 49.19 22.10
C LYS A 69 -33.71 50.27 23.07
N GLN A 70 -32.81 51.03 23.67
CA GLN A 70 -33.16 52.12 24.60
C GLN A 70 -33.65 53.38 23.88
N THR A 71 -33.51 53.46 22.56
CA THR A 71 -33.91 54.61 21.75
C THR A 71 -35.38 54.47 21.34
N GLN A 72 -36.25 55.43 21.71
CA GLN A 72 -37.67 55.39 21.33
C GLN A 72 -37.86 55.62 19.82
N THR A 73 -38.74 54.82 19.21
CA THR A 73 -39.13 54.85 17.79
C THR A 73 -39.90 56.13 17.45
N GLY A 74 -39.17 57.13 16.96
CA GLY A 74 -39.70 58.37 16.38
C GLY A 74 -38.77 58.86 15.26
N GLU A 75 -38.37 60.13 15.29
CA GLU A 75 -37.55 60.83 14.27
C GLU A 75 -36.05 60.46 14.25
N ILE A 76 -35.68 59.30 14.80
CA ILE A 76 -34.28 58.89 15.01
C ILE A 76 -33.90 57.73 14.06
N ALA A 77 -34.75 57.42 13.07
CA ALA A 77 -34.61 56.26 12.19
C ALA A 77 -33.24 56.19 11.48
N GLU A 78 -32.72 57.31 10.95
CA GLU A 78 -31.41 57.34 10.27
C GLU A 78 -30.23 57.06 11.22
N LEU A 79 -30.32 57.53 12.47
CA LEU A 79 -29.30 57.30 13.50
C LEU A 79 -29.33 55.85 13.98
N VAL A 80 -30.53 55.28 14.14
CA VAL A 80 -30.70 53.86 14.47
C VAL A 80 -30.15 52.98 13.34
N LEU A 81 -30.45 53.30 12.08
CA LEU A 81 -29.92 52.57 10.92
C LEU A 81 -28.38 52.61 10.88
N THR A 82 -27.78 53.78 11.10
CA THR A 82 -26.31 53.91 11.16
C THR A 82 -25.72 53.08 12.32
N ALA A 83 -26.34 53.12 13.50
CA ALA A 83 -25.91 52.30 14.63
C ALA A 83 -26.06 50.78 14.35
N GLU A 84 -27.13 50.37 13.66
CA GLU A 84 -27.32 48.98 13.20
C GLU A 84 -26.25 48.55 12.20
N GLN A 85 -25.89 49.43 11.25
CA GLN A 85 -24.80 49.16 10.31
C GLN A 85 -23.46 48.95 11.02
N ILE A 86 -23.15 49.80 12.02
CA ILE A 86 -21.94 49.62 12.84
C ILE A 86 -22.02 48.30 13.62
N ALA A 87 -23.15 47.99 14.26
CA ALA A 87 -23.34 46.73 14.97
C ALA A 87 -23.15 45.51 14.04
N GLU A 88 -23.68 45.56 12.81
CA GLU A 88 -23.51 44.48 11.84
C GLU A 88 -22.05 44.37 11.39
N ARG A 89 -21.31 45.47 11.23
CA ARG A 89 -19.87 45.44 10.96
C ARG A 89 -19.09 44.71 12.05
N PHE A 90 -19.36 45.02 13.32
CA PHE A 90 -18.76 44.30 14.46
C PHE A 90 -19.14 42.82 14.47
N ARG A 91 -20.39 42.49 14.14
CA ARG A 91 -20.84 41.10 14.04
C ARG A 91 -20.09 40.33 12.96
N GLN A 92 -19.96 40.91 11.77
CA GLN A 92 -19.23 40.29 10.65
C GLN A 92 -17.75 40.09 10.98
N GLU A 93 -17.11 41.09 11.59
CA GLU A 93 -15.71 40.98 11.97
C GLU A 93 -15.51 39.93 13.07
N ARG A 94 -16.38 39.89 14.08
CA ARG A 94 -16.37 38.84 15.12
C ARG A 94 -16.47 37.45 14.51
N LEU A 95 -17.43 37.23 13.61
CA LEU A 95 -17.64 35.93 12.96
C LEU A 95 -16.45 35.54 12.08
N THR A 96 -15.87 36.51 11.37
CA THR A 96 -14.68 36.30 10.54
C THR A 96 -13.49 35.94 11.41
N ARG A 97 -13.29 36.64 12.52
CA ARG A 97 -12.22 36.40 13.49
C ARG A 97 -12.35 35.05 14.17
N ASP A 98 -13.53 34.69 14.65
CA ASP A 98 -13.79 33.38 15.29
C ASP A 98 -13.49 32.22 14.32
N LYS A 99 -13.89 32.36 13.04
CA LYS A 99 -13.54 31.40 11.99
C LYS A 99 -12.04 31.36 11.73
N LEU A 100 -11.39 32.52 11.66
CA LEU A 100 -9.96 32.62 11.40
C LEU A 100 -9.14 31.96 12.52
N VAL A 101 -9.46 32.24 13.78
CA VAL A 101 -8.86 31.63 14.96
C VAL A 101 -8.97 30.11 14.89
N LYS A 102 -10.18 29.58 14.71
CA LYS A 102 -10.43 28.13 14.63
C LYS A 102 -9.67 27.49 13.46
N SER A 103 -9.69 28.12 12.29
CA SER A 103 -8.97 27.64 11.11
C SER A 103 -7.47 27.59 11.36
N LYS A 104 -6.88 28.67 11.87
CA LYS A 104 -5.44 28.77 12.16
C LYS A 104 -5.00 27.80 13.25
N GLU A 105 -5.79 27.59 14.29
CA GLU A 105 -5.51 26.56 15.29
C GLU A 105 -5.44 25.17 14.67
N THR A 106 -6.38 24.81 13.79
CA THR A 106 -6.36 23.51 13.10
C THR A 106 -5.19 23.40 12.14
N GLU A 107 -4.86 24.48 11.43
CA GLU A 107 -3.76 24.55 10.49
C GLU A 107 -2.42 24.32 11.17
N ILE A 108 -2.13 25.02 12.27
CA ILE A 108 -0.87 24.87 13.02
C ILE A 108 -0.74 23.47 13.62
N LYS A 109 -1.81 22.94 14.21
CA LYS A 109 -1.81 21.56 14.73
C LYS A 109 -1.46 20.57 13.63
N LYS A 110 -2.07 20.73 12.45
CA LYS A 110 -1.77 19.89 11.29
C LYS A 110 -0.32 20.07 10.84
N GLN A 111 0.17 21.29 10.69
CA GLN A 111 1.55 21.58 10.29
C GLN A 111 2.59 20.94 11.23
N ILE A 112 2.35 20.96 12.53
CA ILE A 112 3.26 20.33 13.51
C ILE A 112 3.30 18.81 13.32
N ALA A 113 2.15 18.16 13.11
CA ALA A 113 2.10 16.73 12.83
C ALA A 113 2.73 16.37 11.47
N ASP A 114 2.38 17.11 10.42
CA ASP A 114 2.88 16.88 9.06
C ASP A 114 4.42 17.01 9.03
N LYS A 115 4.97 18.05 9.68
CA LYS A 115 6.42 18.24 9.80
C LYS A 115 7.10 17.10 10.55
N ALA A 116 6.48 16.60 11.63
CA ALA A 116 7.04 15.46 12.36
C ALA A 116 7.03 14.17 11.51
N ILE A 117 5.96 13.93 10.75
CA ILE A 117 5.84 12.79 9.84
C ILE A 117 6.85 12.89 8.69
N GLU A 118 7.05 14.09 8.14
CA GLU A 118 8.04 14.38 7.12
C GLU A 118 9.45 14.06 7.63
N GLU A 119 9.84 14.57 8.80
CA GLU A 119 11.15 14.29 9.41
C GLU A 119 11.37 12.79 9.71
N ILE A 120 10.33 12.06 10.13
CA ILE A 120 10.38 10.60 10.31
C ILE A 120 10.58 9.90 8.97
N THR A 121 9.85 10.32 7.94
CA THR A 121 9.92 9.75 6.59
C THR A 121 11.28 10.00 5.96
N ASP A 122 11.83 11.20 6.12
CA ASP A 122 13.18 11.55 5.69
C ASP A 122 14.23 10.70 6.39
N THR A 123 14.10 10.53 7.71
CA THR A 123 14.99 9.67 8.49
C THR A 123 14.91 8.22 8.01
N ARG A 124 13.70 7.69 7.79
CA ARG A 124 13.48 6.36 7.23
C ARG A 124 14.22 6.19 5.90
N ASN A 125 14.04 7.13 4.98
CA ASN A 125 14.65 7.07 3.65
C ASN A 125 16.19 7.17 3.71
N LYS A 126 16.74 7.91 4.68
CA LYS A 126 18.19 8.03 4.89
C LYS A 126 18.82 6.77 5.48
N LEU A 127 18.11 6.11 6.41
CA LEU A 127 18.63 4.93 7.10
C LEU A 127 18.52 3.66 6.25
N VAL A 128 17.43 3.50 5.49
CA VAL A 128 17.19 2.32 4.67
C VAL A 128 17.94 2.42 3.35
N LYS A 129 18.96 1.58 3.15
CA LYS A 129 19.78 1.53 1.92
C LYS A 129 19.40 0.43 0.93
N VAL A 130 18.57 -0.53 1.36
CA VAL A 130 18.22 -1.73 0.58
C VAL A 130 16.71 -1.86 0.47
N SER A 131 16.21 -2.22 -0.72
CA SER A 131 14.77 -2.35 -1.01
C SER A 131 14.08 -3.36 -0.08
N ASP A 132 14.70 -4.52 0.16
CA ASP A 132 14.11 -5.57 1.00
C ASP A 132 13.90 -5.11 2.45
N ILE A 133 14.82 -4.32 2.99
CA ILE A 133 14.70 -3.72 4.33
C ILE A 133 13.56 -2.71 4.34
N SER A 134 13.38 -1.92 3.28
CA SER A 134 12.27 -0.97 3.15
C SER A 134 10.92 -1.67 3.22
N LEU A 135 10.78 -2.76 2.46
CA LEU A 135 9.54 -3.55 2.41
C LEU A 135 9.28 -4.25 3.75
N ALA A 136 10.30 -4.82 4.39
CA ALA A 136 10.16 -5.46 5.69
C ALA A 136 9.81 -4.44 6.79
N LEU A 137 10.41 -3.25 6.76
CA LEU A 137 10.10 -2.18 7.70
C LEU A 137 8.66 -1.67 7.55
N GLU A 138 8.09 -1.67 6.34
CA GLU A 138 6.67 -1.33 6.16
C GLU A 138 5.74 -2.37 6.80
N ILE A 139 6.18 -3.63 6.92
CA ILE A 139 5.43 -4.69 7.62
C ILE A 139 5.50 -4.49 9.13
N THR A 140 6.68 -4.21 9.69
CA THR A 140 6.88 -4.13 11.15
C THR A 140 6.53 -2.77 11.73
N MET A 141 6.75 -1.70 10.97
CA MET A 141 6.46 -0.31 11.32
C MET A 141 5.76 0.41 10.16
N PRO A 142 4.46 0.15 9.91
CA PRO A 142 3.77 0.74 8.77
C PRO A 142 3.60 2.26 8.91
N LYS A 143 3.61 2.99 7.79
CA LYS A 143 3.48 4.47 7.77
C LYS A 143 2.20 4.96 8.42
N HIS A 144 1.08 4.25 8.21
CA HIS A 144 -0.19 4.61 8.83
C HIS A 144 -0.15 4.43 10.36
N GLY A 145 0.58 3.44 10.87
CA GLY A 145 0.78 3.24 12.30
C GLY A 145 1.56 4.39 12.93
N ILE A 146 2.61 4.88 12.24
CA ILE A 146 3.38 6.06 12.63
C ILE A 146 2.50 7.32 12.66
N ALA A 147 1.71 7.55 11.59
CA ALA A 147 0.79 8.69 11.52
C ALA A 147 -0.23 8.67 12.67
N ASN A 148 -0.77 7.49 13.00
CA ASN A 148 -1.68 7.31 14.12
C ASN A 148 -1.02 7.65 15.47
N ARG A 149 0.23 7.21 15.71
CA ARG A 149 0.97 7.55 16.94
C ARG A 149 1.16 9.06 17.10
N ILE A 150 1.52 9.75 16.03
CA ILE A 150 1.63 11.21 16.04
C ILE A 150 0.27 11.86 16.33
N ALA A 151 -0.81 11.38 15.71
CA ALA A 151 -2.17 11.87 15.99
C ALA A 151 -2.60 11.63 17.45
N GLU A 152 -2.27 10.48 18.05
CA GLU A 152 -2.51 10.21 19.47
C GLU A 152 -1.72 11.16 20.38
N ALA A 153 -0.46 11.47 20.03
CA ALA A 153 0.37 12.39 20.80
C ALA A 153 -0.20 13.83 20.84
N GLN A 154 -0.97 14.22 19.83
CA GLN A 154 -1.67 15.51 19.78
C GLN A 154 -2.91 15.57 20.69
N LYS A 155 -3.49 14.42 21.05
CA LYS A 155 -4.72 14.41 21.83
C LYS A 155 -4.51 15.02 23.22
N ASN A 156 -5.56 15.70 23.69
CA ASN A 156 -5.60 16.34 25.01
C ASN A 156 -4.56 17.46 25.23
N LYS A 157 -3.95 18.00 24.17
CA LYS A 157 -3.02 19.14 24.24
C LYS A 157 -3.77 20.45 23.98
N ARG A 158 -3.71 21.34 24.97
CA ARG A 158 -4.48 22.61 24.97
C ARG A 158 -3.68 23.78 24.40
N THR A 159 -2.36 23.67 24.36
CA THR A 159 -1.43 24.72 23.92
C THR A 159 -0.51 24.21 22.81
N ILE A 160 -0.02 25.11 21.97
CA ILE A 160 0.94 24.83 20.90
C ILE A 160 2.24 24.31 21.50
N ASP A 161 2.73 24.90 22.59
CA ASP A 161 3.95 24.43 23.27
C ASP A 161 3.82 22.98 23.76
N SER A 162 2.72 22.66 24.46
CA SER A 162 2.52 21.30 24.99
C SER A 162 2.30 20.27 23.88
N LEU A 163 1.65 20.65 22.79
CA LEU A 163 1.47 19.82 21.60
C LEU A 163 2.81 19.58 20.90
N THR A 164 3.61 20.63 20.70
CA THR A 164 4.92 20.55 20.06
C THR A 164 5.87 19.65 20.85
N LYS A 165 5.90 19.79 22.18
CA LYS A 165 6.70 18.92 23.06
C LYS A 165 6.28 17.46 22.96
N ALA A 166 4.98 17.19 23.01
CA ALA A 166 4.45 15.82 22.93
C ALA A 166 4.77 15.17 21.57
N VAL A 167 4.53 15.88 20.48
CA VAL A 167 4.82 15.40 19.12
C VAL A 167 6.32 15.17 18.93
N ASN A 168 7.17 16.09 19.41
CA ASN A 168 8.63 15.92 19.30
C ASN A 168 9.17 14.76 20.13
N ALA A 169 8.61 14.53 21.32
CA ALA A 169 8.96 13.37 22.14
C ALA A 169 8.59 12.07 21.45
N GLU A 170 7.37 11.97 20.92
CA GLU A 170 6.90 10.78 20.19
C GLU A 170 7.71 10.55 18.91
N LYS A 171 8.00 11.62 18.16
CA LYS A 171 8.88 11.58 16.98
C LYS A 171 10.24 10.98 17.31
N ALA A 172 10.87 11.42 18.40
CA ALA A 172 12.18 10.92 18.82
C ALA A 172 12.12 9.43 19.20
N LEU A 173 11.06 9.00 19.89
CA LEU A 173 10.82 7.58 20.20
C LEU A 173 10.66 6.74 18.93
N ILE A 174 9.83 7.18 17.98
CA ILE A 174 9.62 6.49 16.70
C ILE A 174 10.93 6.36 15.92
N ILE A 175 11.75 7.43 15.87
CA ILE A 175 13.05 7.39 15.19
C ILE A 175 14.01 6.39 15.87
N SER A 176 14.04 6.36 17.19
CA SER A 176 14.87 5.42 17.96
C SER A 176 14.45 3.97 17.68
N GLU A 177 13.17 3.65 17.81
CA GLU A 177 12.61 2.33 17.54
C GLU A 177 12.87 1.90 16.09
N MET A 178 12.65 2.80 15.13
CA MET A 178 12.91 2.54 13.71
C MET A 178 14.39 2.24 13.45
N SER A 179 15.31 2.94 14.12
CA SER A 179 16.75 2.71 13.94
C SER A 179 17.16 1.32 14.46
N VAL A 180 16.63 0.91 15.61
CA VAL A 180 16.84 -0.43 16.17
C VAL A 180 16.26 -1.51 15.24
N GLU A 181 15.04 -1.30 14.75
CA GLU A 181 14.36 -2.24 13.88
C GLU A 181 15.07 -2.39 12.52
N ILE A 182 15.57 -1.29 11.94
CA ILE A 182 16.39 -1.34 10.73
C ILE A 182 17.66 -2.15 10.97
N GLY A 183 18.32 -1.99 12.12
CA GLY A 183 19.48 -2.80 12.51
C GLY A 183 19.14 -4.30 12.54
N ARG A 184 18.06 -4.67 13.24
CA ARG A 184 17.56 -6.05 13.32
C ARG A 184 17.26 -6.64 11.93
N LEU A 185 16.56 -5.90 11.08
CA LEU A 185 16.23 -6.34 9.72
C LEU A 185 17.47 -6.52 8.85
N THR A 186 18.47 -5.64 9.01
CA THR A 186 19.74 -5.72 8.30
C THR A 186 20.52 -6.98 8.68
N GLU A 187 20.69 -7.23 9.98
CA GLU A 187 21.37 -8.43 10.48
C GLU A 187 20.69 -9.72 10.00
N ARG A 188 19.35 -9.76 10.04
CA ARG A 188 18.58 -10.91 9.55
C ARG A 188 18.72 -11.10 8.03
N LEU A 189 18.79 -10.03 7.26
CA LEU A 189 19.01 -10.11 5.81
C LEU A 189 20.43 -10.62 5.49
N GLU A 190 21.44 -10.18 6.24
CA GLU A 190 22.82 -10.66 6.10
C GLU A 190 22.94 -12.16 6.36
N GLN A 191 22.19 -12.70 7.32
CA GLN A 191 22.11 -14.15 7.57
C GLN A 191 21.58 -14.95 6.37
N LEU A 192 20.69 -14.37 5.56
CA LEU A 192 20.12 -15.01 4.36
C LEU A 192 21.02 -14.82 3.11
N ALA A 193 21.79 -13.73 3.06
CA ALA A 193 22.52 -13.31 1.86
C ALA A 193 23.82 -14.10 1.60
N ALA A 194 24.30 -14.90 2.55
CA ALA A 194 25.52 -15.68 2.38
C ALA A 194 25.29 -16.89 1.43
N LYS A 195 25.73 -16.76 0.17
CA LYS A 195 25.81 -17.79 -0.90
C LYS A 195 24.50 -18.47 -1.33
N SER A 196 23.37 -18.14 -0.72
CA SER A 196 22.10 -18.88 -0.86
C SER A 196 20.89 -17.97 -1.04
N ALA A 197 21.07 -16.72 -1.45
CA ALA A 197 19.98 -15.74 -1.59
C ALA A 197 18.80 -16.24 -2.46
N TYR A 198 19.06 -17.04 -3.49
CA TYR A 198 18.01 -17.63 -4.35
C TYR A 198 17.12 -18.65 -3.63
N LEU A 199 17.54 -19.20 -2.48
CA LEU A 199 16.75 -20.09 -1.64
C LEU A 199 15.70 -19.34 -0.80
N PHE A 200 15.75 -18.01 -0.76
CA PHE A 200 14.89 -17.17 0.06
C PHE A 200 14.13 -16.13 -0.77
N PRO A 201 13.24 -16.55 -1.69
CA PRO A 201 12.39 -15.61 -2.44
C PRO A 201 11.41 -14.84 -1.54
N ASP A 202 11.14 -15.37 -0.35
CA ASP A 202 10.32 -14.80 0.71
C ASP A 202 11.14 -14.05 1.78
N ALA A 203 12.41 -13.72 1.50
CA ALA A 203 13.34 -13.08 2.44
C ALA A 203 12.71 -11.89 3.21
N VAL A 204 12.01 -10.99 2.51
CA VAL A 204 11.32 -9.82 3.11
C VAL A 204 10.37 -10.23 4.24
N LYS A 205 9.57 -11.29 4.04
CA LYS A 205 8.65 -11.78 5.07
C LYS A 205 9.42 -12.42 6.21
N LEU A 206 10.41 -13.26 5.89
CA LEU A 206 11.23 -13.96 6.89
C LEU A 206 11.96 -12.99 7.82
N ILE A 207 12.58 -11.93 7.28
CA ILE A 207 13.27 -10.94 8.11
C ILE A 207 12.29 -10.10 8.94
N ALA A 208 11.08 -9.84 8.44
CA ALA A 208 10.04 -9.10 9.16
C ALA A 208 9.49 -9.88 10.37
N THR A 209 9.41 -11.21 10.29
CA THR A 209 8.96 -12.05 11.43
C THR A 209 9.93 -12.01 12.61
N GLN A 210 9.46 -12.48 13.77
CA GLN A 210 10.25 -12.67 14.99
C GLN A 210 10.75 -14.11 15.16
N ASP A 211 10.40 -15.01 14.23
CA ASP A 211 10.79 -16.42 14.30
C ASP A 211 12.31 -16.59 14.14
N ASP A 212 12.85 -17.70 14.66
CA ASP A 212 14.26 -18.04 14.50
C ASP A 212 14.54 -18.46 13.04
N LEU A 213 15.50 -17.78 12.40
CA LEU A 213 15.89 -18.06 11.02
C LEU A 213 16.79 -19.29 10.91
N ALA A 214 17.53 -19.64 11.97
CA ALA A 214 18.49 -20.74 11.94
C ALA A 214 17.89 -22.08 11.44
N PRO A 215 16.75 -22.58 11.97
CA PRO A 215 16.17 -23.83 11.48
C PRO A 215 15.70 -23.73 10.03
N ILE A 216 15.13 -22.59 9.62
CA ILE A 216 14.64 -22.35 8.25
C ILE A 216 15.81 -22.37 7.26
N ILE A 217 16.90 -21.67 7.61
CA ILE A 217 18.12 -21.62 6.80
C ILE A 217 18.73 -23.02 6.68
N GLN A 218 18.90 -23.73 7.80
CA GLN A 218 19.48 -25.07 7.81
C GLN A 218 18.67 -26.05 6.97
N GLN A 219 17.35 -26.05 7.10
CA GLN A 219 16.47 -26.92 6.33
C GLN A 219 16.61 -26.66 4.83
N ARG A 220 16.53 -25.40 4.38
CA ARG A 220 16.61 -25.07 2.94
C ARG A 220 17.98 -25.36 2.35
N LEU A 221 19.06 -25.16 3.12
CA LEU A 221 20.41 -25.50 2.69
C LEU A 221 20.61 -27.02 2.56
N ALA A 222 20.05 -27.81 3.48
CA ALA A 222 20.09 -29.28 3.40
C ALA A 222 19.34 -29.79 2.16
N GLU A 223 18.12 -29.28 1.91
CA GLU A 223 17.32 -29.62 0.73
C GLU A 223 18.04 -29.29 -0.60
N GLU A 224 18.74 -28.15 -0.67
CA GLU A 224 19.50 -27.78 -1.86
C GLU A 224 20.76 -28.66 -2.03
N ALA A 225 21.46 -28.98 -0.95
CA ALA A 225 22.60 -29.89 -1.00
C ALA A 225 22.20 -31.30 -1.49
N GLU A 226 21.05 -31.80 -1.04
CA GLU A 226 20.47 -33.06 -1.53
C GLU A 226 20.12 -32.98 -3.02
N ARG A 227 19.52 -31.86 -3.46
CA ARG A 227 19.19 -31.64 -4.88
C ARG A 227 20.46 -31.62 -5.75
N GLU A 228 21.49 -30.87 -5.35
CA GLU A 228 22.76 -30.81 -6.09
C GLU A 228 23.45 -32.18 -6.15
N ALA A 229 23.44 -32.94 -5.05
CA ALA A 229 23.99 -34.28 -5.01
C ALA A 229 23.23 -35.23 -5.96
N ALA A 230 21.90 -35.15 -6.00
CA ALA A 230 21.08 -35.94 -6.91
C ALA A 230 21.34 -35.61 -8.38
N ILE A 231 21.55 -34.33 -8.71
CA ILE A 231 21.89 -33.89 -10.08
C ILE A 231 23.28 -34.43 -10.48
N LYS A 232 24.29 -34.31 -9.60
CA LYS A 232 25.64 -34.82 -9.85
C LYS A 232 25.64 -36.34 -10.04
N ALA A 233 24.94 -37.07 -9.18
CA ALA A 233 24.82 -38.53 -9.29
C ALA A 233 24.14 -38.97 -10.61
N LYS A 234 23.07 -38.27 -11.03
CA LYS A 234 22.43 -38.52 -12.33
C LYS A 234 23.38 -38.23 -13.50
N ALA A 235 24.09 -37.11 -13.46
CA ALA A 235 25.04 -36.75 -14.51
C ALA A 235 26.20 -37.74 -14.63
N GLU A 236 26.70 -38.29 -13.52
CA GLU A 236 27.71 -39.36 -13.53
C GLU A 236 27.17 -40.68 -14.06
N ALA A 237 25.96 -41.08 -13.63
CA ALA A 237 25.30 -42.28 -14.14
C ALA A 237 25.07 -42.20 -15.66
N ASP A 238 24.63 -41.05 -16.18
CA ASP A 238 24.43 -40.83 -17.60
C ASP A 238 25.75 -40.88 -18.39
N LYS A 239 26.85 -40.35 -17.84
CA LYS A 239 28.19 -40.46 -18.44
C LYS A 239 28.66 -41.90 -18.51
N VAL A 240 28.56 -42.65 -17.42
CA VAL A 240 28.95 -44.08 -17.38
C VAL A 240 28.10 -44.90 -18.35
N GLN A 241 26.80 -44.63 -18.44
CA GLN A 241 25.92 -45.32 -19.39
C GLN A 241 26.26 -44.97 -20.85
N ALA A 242 26.59 -43.71 -21.14
CA ALA A 242 27.01 -43.28 -22.47
C ALA A 242 28.36 -43.90 -22.87
N GLU A 243 29.33 -43.95 -21.95
CA GLU A 243 30.63 -44.60 -22.17
C GLU A 243 30.48 -46.11 -22.35
N ALA A 244 29.65 -46.77 -21.55
CA ALA A 244 29.35 -48.20 -21.69
C ALA A 244 28.74 -48.49 -23.06
N LYS A 245 27.71 -47.74 -23.49
CA LYS A 245 27.11 -47.86 -24.82
C LYS A 245 28.15 -47.65 -25.94
N ALA A 246 29.02 -46.65 -25.80
CA ALA A 246 30.07 -46.39 -26.78
C ALA A 246 31.13 -47.52 -26.86
N ILE A 247 31.41 -48.21 -25.76
CA ILE A 247 32.29 -49.40 -25.74
C ILE A 247 31.59 -50.59 -26.40
N THR A 248 30.32 -50.85 -26.08
CA THR A 248 29.54 -51.92 -26.70
C THR A 248 29.42 -51.71 -28.21
N ASP A 249 29.07 -50.49 -28.65
CA ASP A 249 29.00 -50.14 -30.08
C ASP A 249 30.34 -50.32 -30.80
N LYS A 250 31.48 -50.04 -30.12
CA LYS A 250 32.83 -50.26 -30.67
C LYS A 250 33.20 -51.75 -30.73
N MET A 251 32.77 -52.56 -29.75
CA MET A 251 32.99 -54.00 -29.75
C MET A 251 32.16 -54.70 -30.84
N GLU A 252 30.90 -54.30 -31.00
CA GLU A 252 30.01 -54.79 -32.05
C GLU A 252 30.53 -54.41 -33.45
N ARG A 253 31.03 -53.18 -33.63
CA ARG A 253 31.67 -52.76 -34.89
C ARG A 253 32.97 -53.49 -35.18
N LYS A 254 33.74 -53.91 -34.17
CA LYS A 254 34.98 -54.70 -34.38
C LYS A 254 34.67 -56.17 -34.71
N GLN A 255 33.70 -56.77 -34.04
CA GLN A 255 33.26 -58.14 -34.34
C GLN A 255 32.59 -58.25 -35.71
N ALA A 256 31.93 -57.19 -36.20
CA ALA A 256 31.37 -57.14 -37.54
C ALA A 256 32.42 -57.03 -38.67
N VAL A 257 33.69 -56.75 -38.36
CA VAL A 257 34.77 -56.60 -39.36
C VAL A 257 35.69 -57.85 -39.40
N GLU A 258 35.61 -58.76 -38.41
CA GLU A 258 36.54 -59.89 -38.26
C GLU A 258 35.97 -61.26 -38.68
N ASN A 259 34.82 -61.32 -39.36
CA ASN A 259 34.28 -62.59 -39.84
C ASN A 259 33.66 -62.54 -41.26
N PRO A 260 34.44 -62.85 -42.32
CA PRO A 260 33.90 -63.37 -43.56
C PRO A 260 33.94 -64.90 -43.56
N GLN A 261 32.75 -65.50 -43.36
CA GLN A 261 32.26 -66.78 -43.90
C GLN A 261 32.67 -68.14 -43.28
N ASN A 262 31.60 -68.93 -43.03
CA ASN A 262 31.47 -70.40 -43.13
C ASN A 262 31.95 -71.24 -41.92
N VAL A 263 31.28 -72.31 -41.41
CA VAL A 263 30.09 -73.11 -41.75
C VAL A 263 29.65 -73.90 -40.51
N ALA A 264 28.34 -74.20 -40.43
CA ALA A 264 27.69 -75.42 -39.94
C ALA A 264 28.36 -76.31 -38.86
N LYS A 265 27.61 -76.56 -37.76
CA LYS A 265 27.09 -77.87 -37.33
C LYS A 265 26.42 -77.78 -35.96
N MET A 266 25.13 -78.07 -35.88
CA MET A 266 24.53 -78.57 -34.64
C MET A 266 23.67 -79.79 -34.97
N ASN A 267 23.81 -80.80 -34.12
CA ASN A 267 23.45 -82.20 -34.35
C ASN A 267 21.95 -82.43 -34.51
N ILE A 268 21.69 -83.47 -35.32
CA ILE A 268 20.41 -84.12 -35.57
C ILE A 268 20.20 -85.20 -34.51
N GLU A 269 19.07 -85.14 -33.80
CA GLU A 269 18.24 -86.31 -33.49
C GLU A 269 16.82 -85.99 -33.99
N GLU A 270 16.15 -87.02 -34.52
CA GLU A 270 15.13 -87.06 -35.58
C GLU A 270 13.93 -86.08 -35.53
N PRO A 271 13.30 -85.85 -36.70
CA PRO A 271 11.95 -86.41 -36.82
C PRO A 271 11.81 -87.27 -38.07
N ALA A 272 11.15 -88.42 -37.91
CA ALA A 272 10.66 -89.21 -39.02
C ALA A 272 9.74 -88.36 -39.91
N GLN A 273 10.13 -88.26 -41.18
CA GLN A 273 9.33 -88.18 -42.42
C GLN A 273 7.99 -87.45 -42.39
N THR A 274 7.85 -86.47 -43.28
CA THR A 274 6.95 -86.60 -44.44
C THR A 274 7.38 -85.68 -45.57
N ASP A 275 7.60 -86.27 -46.73
CA ASP A 275 7.65 -85.62 -48.05
C ASP A 275 6.34 -84.89 -48.36
N GLY A 276 6.46 -83.67 -48.91
CA GLY A 276 5.35 -82.89 -49.47
C GLY A 276 5.87 -81.63 -50.16
N PRO A 277 5.24 -81.14 -51.24
CA PRO A 277 5.78 -80.05 -52.04
C PRO A 277 5.82 -78.76 -51.22
N LEU A 278 6.81 -77.90 -51.50
CA LEU A 278 7.05 -76.59 -50.87
C LEU A 278 5.72 -75.88 -50.55
N GLY A 279 5.29 -75.96 -49.28
CA GLY A 279 4.06 -75.34 -48.82
C GLY A 279 4.24 -73.85 -48.58
N ASP A 280 3.23 -73.05 -48.91
CA ASP A 280 3.17 -71.65 -48.49
C ASP A 280 2.91 -71.60 -46.98
N PHE A 281 3.88 -71.07 -46.22
CA PHE A 281 3.77 -70.90 -44.78
C PHE A 281 3.36 -69.47 -44.44
N ILE A 282 2.27 -69.30 -43.67
CA ILE A 282 1.80 -67.99 -43.20
C ILE A 282 2.20 -67.78 -41.74
N ILE A 283 2.98 -66.73 -41.49
CA ILE A 283 3.31 -66.28 -40.13
C ILE A 283 2.28 -65.23 -39.71
N THR A 284 1.51 -65.52 -38.66
CA THR A 284 0.50 -64.58 -38.11
C THR A 284 1.01 -63.91 -36.85
N ILE A 285 1.09 -62.57 -36.86
CA ILE A 285 1.48 -61.76 -35.71
C ILE A 285 0.25 -61.00 -35.20
N ARG A 286 -0.15 -61.21 -33.94
CA ARG A 286 -1.29 -60.50 -33.33
C ARG A 286 -0.83 -59.21 -32.67
N LEU A 287 -1.33 -58.07 -33.16
CA LEU A 287 -1.03 -56.72 -32.63
C LEU A 287 -2.21 -56.21 -31.78
N ASN A 288 -2.52 -56.89 -30.68
CA ASN A 288 -3.71 -56.64 -29.85
C ASN A 288 -3.60 -55.44 -28.89
N GLN A 289 -2.44 -54.79 -28.80
CA GLN A 289 -2.19 -53.65 -27.91
C GLN A 289 -1.71 -52.40 -28.67
N THR A 290 -1.95 -52.32 -29.98
CA THR A 290 -1.46 -51.22 -30.82
C THR A 290 -2.61 -50.54 -31.58
N ILE A 291 -2.57 -49.20 -31.70
CA ILE A 291 -3.57 -48.40 -32.42
C ILE A 291 -3.48 -48.71 -33.93
N GLN A 292 -4.61 -48.66 -34.65
CA GLN A 292 -4.72 -49.08 -36.06
C GLN A 292 -3.67 -48.44 -36.99
N THR A 293 -3.28 -47.19 -36.73
CA THR A 293 -2.24 -46.46 -37.47
C THR A 293 -0.87 -47.12 -37.38
N ASN A 294 -0.50 -47.67 -36.23
CA ASN A 294 0.80 -48.31 -36.03
C ASN A 294 0.85 -49.70 -36.69
N ALA A 295 -0.26 -50.45 -36.64
CA ALA A 295 -0.36 -51.73 -37.34
C ALA A 295 -0.20 -51.58 -38.86
N VAL A 296 -0.75 -50.50 -39.43
CA VAL A 296 -0.59 -50.18 -40.86
C VAL A 296 0.85 -49.76 -41.19
N SER A 297 1.53 -49.02 -40.30
CA SER A 297 2.94 -48.65 -40.50
C SER A 297 3.84 -49.89 -40.56
N ILE A 298 3.67 -50.80 -39.60
CA ILE A 298 4.43 -52.05 -39.53
C ILE A 298 4.18 -52.90 -40.79
N ALA A 299 2.94 -52.99 -41.26
CA ALA A 299 2.62 -53.70 -42.48
C ALA A 299 3.29 -53.08 -43.72
N ARG A 300 3.39 -51.75 -43.81
CA ARG A 300 4.11 -51.08 -44.92
C ARG A 300 5.60 -51.34 -44.88
N GLU A 301 6.22 -51.34 -43.71
CA GLU A 301 7.65 -51.67 -43.56
C GLU A 301 7.94 -53.12 -43.94
N LEU A 302 7.07 -54.05 -43.56
CA LEU A 302 7.19 -55.44 -43.97
C LEU A 302 6.97 -55.60 -45.48
N LYS A 303 6.00 -54.88 -46.06
CA LYS A 303 5.79 -54.88 -47.52
C LYS A 303 7.00 -54.31 -48.28
N ALA A 304 7.67 -53.31 -47.73
CA ALA A 304 8.91 -52.78 -48.31
C ALA A 304 10.05 -53.80 -48.31
N LYS A 305 10.09 -54.71 -47.33
CA LYS A 305 11.12 -55.75 -47.21
C LYS A 305 10.81 -57.04 -47.97
N PHE A 306 9.54 -57.45 -48.02
CA PHE A 306 9.12 -58.77 -48.51
C PHE A 306 8.18 -58.72 -49.74
N GLY A 307 7.96 -57.52 -50.28
CA GLY A 307 7.16 -57.30 -51.49
C GLY A 307 5.66 -57.54 -51.28
N ASP A 308 4.95 -57.87 -52.35
CA ASP A 308 3.48 -58.06 -52.36
C ASP A 308 2.98 -59.30 -51.61
N SER A 309 3.90 -60.06 -51.00
CA SER A 309 3.64 -61.27 -50.19
C SER A 309 3.07 -60.97 -48.80
N VAL A 310 2.84 -59.70 -48.44
CA VAL A 310 2.37 -59.25 -47.11
C VAL A 310 0.91 -58.80 -47.18
N SER A 311 0.04 -59.44 -46.38
CA SER A 311 -1.38 -59.06 -46.24
C SER A 311 -1.73 -58.66 -44.80
N LEU A 312 -2.50 -57.57 -44.64
CA LEU A 312 -2.98 -57.09 -43.34
C LEU A 312 -4.48 -57.36 -43.22
N ASN A 313 -4.85 -58.33 -42.40
CA ASN A 313 -6.25 -58.67 -42.13
C ASN A 313 -6.67 -58.16 -40.75
N LYS A 314 -7.84 -57.53 -40.66
CA LYS A 314 -8.42 -57.13 -39.37
C LYS A 314 -8.96 -58.38 -38.67
N ALA A 315 -8.48 -58.66 -37.47
CA ALA A 315 -9.06 -59.72 -36.63
C ALA A 315 -10.52 -59.36 -36.30
N LYS A 316 -11.43 -60.34 -36.41
CA LYS A 316 -12.84 -60.20 -36.00
C LYS A 316 -12.97 -60.09 -34.49
#